data_AF-A0A963L7B5-F1
#
_entry.id   AF-A0A963L7B5-F1
#
_cell.length_a   1.000
_cell.length_b   1.000
_cell.length_c   1.000
_cell.angle_alpha   90.00
_cell.angle_beta   90.00
_cell.angle_gamma   90.00
#
_symmetry.space_group_name_H-M   'P 1'
#
loop_
_entity.id
_entity.type
_entity.pdbx_description
1 polymer ?
#
loop_
_entity_poly.entity_id
_entity_poly.type
_entity_poly.pdbx_seq_one_letter_code
_entity_poly.pdbx_strand_id
1 'polypeptide(L)'
;MPARAAEEAWVVEARGVSTAVPPKLLAVLQAEIAKSGPEGAIAACQVQAPALARAASEQTGWSVKRVSLRNRNPKAVPDAWERAALEDFDRRAAAHEPAAKLERYEAVQEDGKTVWRYMRALPTGELCLACHGPVEQLSPAVKAKLAALYPDDRATGYRVGDIRGAMTLKKQAP
;
A
#
# COMPACT_ATOMS: atom_id res chain seq x y z
N MET A 1 -29.37 18.83 8.85
CA MET A 1 -27.98 18.59 8.42
C MET A 1 -27.45 17.48 9.32
N PRO A 2 -27.03 16.31 8.82
CA PRO A 2 -26.59 15.27 9.73
C PRO A 2 -25.25 15.70 10.36
N ALA A 3 -25.21 15.64 11.68
CA ALA A 3 -24.00 15.80 12.46
C ALA A 3 -22.94 14.80 11.96
N ARG A 4 -21.70 15.27 11.82
CA ARG A 4 -20.54 14.43 11.52
C ARG A 4 -20.46 13.39 12.65
N ALA A 5 -20.87 12.16 12.38
CA ALA A 5 -20.83 11.08 13.36
C ALA A 5 -19.43 11.03 13.97
N ALA A 6 -19.33 10.92 15.30
CA ALA A 6 -18.06 10.68 15.95
C ALA A 6 -17.45 9.43 15.31
N GLU A 7 -16.25 9.56 14.78
CA GLU A 7 -15.59 8.47 14.08
C GLU A 7 -15.37 7.29 15.04
N GLU A 8 -15.77 6.10 14.61
CA GLU A 8 -15.75 4.91 15.46
C GLU A 8 -14.33 4.63 15.95
N ALA A 9 -14.18 4.26 17.24
CA ALA A 9 -12.86 4.12 17.87
C ALA A 9 -11.93 3.15 17.12
N TRP A 10 -12.48 2.08 16.53
CA TRP A 10 -11.70 1.13 15.74
C TRP A 10 -11.17 1.72 14.43
N VAL A 11 -11.85 2.71 13.85
CA VAL A 11 -11.38 3.43 12.64
C VAL A 11 -10.17 4.27 12.99
N VAL A 12 -10.20 4.96 14.14
CA VAL A 12 -9.06 5.73 14.65
C VAL A 12 -7.86 4.82 14.92
N GLU A 13 -8.08 3.66 15.55
CA GLU A 13 -7.07 2.63 15.77
C GLU A 13 -6.48 2.14 14.43
N ALA A 14 -7.32 1.69 13.50
CA ALA A 14 -6.91 1.15 12.21
C ALA A 14 -6.14 2.18 11.38
N ARG A 15 -6.57 3.46 11.39
CA ARG A 15 -5.84 4.54 10.76
C ARG A 15 -4.43 4.66 11.33
N GLY A 16 -4.29 4.66 12.66
CA GLY A 16 -2.99 4.72 13.33
C GLY A 16 -2.08 3.56 12.94
N VAL A 17 -2.61 2.34 12.85
CA VAL A 17 -1.85 1.16 12.40
C VAL A 17 -1.42 1.32 10.93
N SER A 18 -2.33 1.75 10.06
CA SER A 18 -2.07 1.90 8.63
C SER A 18 -1.00 2.95 8.30
N THR A 19 -0.90 4.02 9.10
CA THR A 19 0.06 5.11 8.89
C THR A 19 1.43 4.84 9.51
N ALA A 20 1.55 3.87 10.42
CA ALA A 20 2.81 3.53 11.08
C ALA A 20 3.75 2.67 10.20
N VAL A 21 3.22 1.90 9.24
CA VAL A 21 4.02 0.99 8.39
C VAL A 21 4.77 1.70 7.27
N PRO A 22 4.16 2.62 6.49
CA PRO A 22 4.82 3.22 5.33
C PRO A 22 6.11 4.00 5.64
N PRO A 23 6.20 4.82 6.71
CA PRO A 23 7.45 5.52 7.04
C PRO A 23 8.61 4.58 7.35
N LYS A 24 8.35 3.44 8.03
CA LYS A 24 9.38 2.42 8.31
C LYS A 24 9.90 1.80 7.02
N LEU A 25 9.00 1.50 6.08
CA LEU A 25 9.39 0.96 4.78
C LEU A 25 10.19 1.97 3.95
N LEU A 26 9.80 3.26 3.99
CA LEU A 26 10.54 4.33 3.31
C LEU A 26 11.95 4.50 3.89
N ALA A 27 12.11 4.42 5.22
CA ALA A 27 13.43 4.50 5.85
C ALA A 27 14.35 3.36 5.41
N VAL A 28 13.83 2.12 5.38
CA VAL A 28 14.57 0.96 4.86
C VAL A 28 14.94 1.17 3.39
N LEU A 29 13.99 1.62 2.56
CA LEU A 29 14.24 1.90 1.14
C LEU A 29 15.33 2.94 0.95
N GLN A 30 15.29 4.06 1.67
CA GLN A 30 16.28 5.12 1.57
C GLN A 30 17.68 4.63 1.94
N ALA A 31 17.80 3.84 3.02
CA ALA A 31 19.07 3.26 3.43
C ALA A 31 19.66 2.32 2.36
N GLU A 32 18.82 1.46 1.76
CA GLU A 32 19.27 0.50 0.75
C GLU A 32 19.62 1.17 -0.58
N ILE A 33 18.88 2.23 -0.97
CA ILE A 33 19.21 3.05 -2.14
C ILE A 33 20.56 3.74 -1.92
N ALA A 34 20.79 4.35 -0.76
CA ALA A 34 22.06 5.02 -0.45
C ALA A 34 23.25 4.04 -0.48
N LYS A 35 23.02 2.78 -0.09
CA LYS A 35 24.04 1.73 -0.03
C LYS A 35 24.34 1.09 -1.38
N SER A 36 23.31 0.82 -2.18
CA SER A 36 23.39 -0.13 -3.31
C SER A 36 22.58 0.29 -4.55
N GLY A 37 22.15 1.54 -4.60
CA GLY A 37 21.31 2.06 -5.67
C GLY A 37 19.87 1.52 -5.65
N PRO A 38 18.99 2.06 -6.51
CA PRO A 38 17.61 1.61 -6.64
C PRO A 38 17.47 0.11 -6.96
N GLU A 39 18.39 -0.47 -7.73
CA GLU A 39 18.41 -1.88 -8.09
C GLU A 39 18.68 -2.80 -6.89
N GLY A 40 19.61 -2.43 -6.00
CA GLY A 40 19.86 -3.19 -4.78
C GLY A 40 18.68 -3.12 -3.82
N ALA A 41 18.04 -1.95 -3.74
CA ALA A 41 16.87 -1.75 -2.89
C ALA A 41 15.64 -2.58 -3.29
N ILE A 42 15.51 -2.99 -4.56
CA ILE A 42 14.41 -3.88 -5.00
C ILE A 42 14.44 -5.21 -4.24
N ALA A 43 15.62 -5.82 -4.10
CA ALA A 43 15.78 -7.09 -3.39
C ALA A 43 15.47 -6.94 -1.89
N ALA A 44 15.93 -5.86 -1.27
CA ALA A 44 15.62 -5.57 0.12
C ALA A 44 14.10 -5.34 0.32
N CYS A 45 13.47 -4.55 -0.53
CA CYS A 45 12.02 -4.30 -0.48
C CYS A 45 11.18 -5.57 -0.65
N GLN A 46 11.64 -6.55 -1.44
CA GLN A 46 10.97 -7.84 -1.61
C GLN A 46 10.78 -8.57 -0.28
N VAL A 47 11.76 -8.49 0.60
CA VAL A 47 11.80 -9.18 1.90
C VAL A 47 11.20 -8.31 3.01
N GLN A 48 11.60 -7.03 3.05
CA GLN A 48 11.29 -6.14 4.17
C GLN A 48 9.84 -5.68 4.18
N ALA A 49 9.22 -5.43 3.02
CA ALA A 49 7.84 -4.95 2.99
C ALA A 49 6.83 -5.98 3.56
N PRO A 50 6.87 -7.28 3.18
CA PRO A 50 6.05 -8.30 3.85
C PRO A 50 6.37 -8.47 5.34
N ALA A 51 7.66 -8.41 5.72
CA ALA A 51 8.08 -8.57 7.11
C ALA A 51 7.52 -7.45 8.02
N LEU A 52 7.57 -6.19 7.58
CA LEU A 52 7.02 -5.05 8.31
C LEU A 52 5.50 -5.14 8.47
N ALA A 53 4.78 -5.56 7.42
CA ALA A 53 3.34 -5.78 7.50
C ALA A 53 2.97 -6.92 8.47
N ARG A 54 3.74 -8.02 8.46
CA ARG A 54 3.59 -9.12 9.41
C ARG A 54 3.83 -8.65 10.84
N ALA A 55 4.92 -7.93 11.11
CA ALA A 55 5.22 -7.40 12.44
C ALA A 55 4.12 -6.47 12.95
N ALA A 56 3.59 -5.59 12.09
CA ALA A 56 2.46 -4.74 12.43
C ALA A 56 1.19 -5.55 12.75
N SER A 57 1.00 -6.68 12.06
CA SER A 57 -0.14 -7.56 12.34
C SER A 57 -0.03 -8.21 13.72
N GLU A 58 1.15 -8.74 14.06
CA GLU A 58 1.42 -9.39 15.34
C GLU A 58 1.31 -8.42 16.52
N GLN A 59 1.72 -7.17 16.34
CA GLN A 59 1.71 -6.15 17.40
C GLN A 59 0.31 -5.59 17.71
N THR A 60 -0.59 -5.59 16.73
CA THR A 60 -1.85 -4.83 16.82
C THR A 60 -3.10 -5.72 16.81
N GLY A 61 -2.95 -6.99 16.46
CA GLY A 61 -4.06 -7.92 16.26
C GLY A 61 -4.86 -7.66 14.98
N TRP A 62 -4.49 -6.66 14.16
CA TRP A 62 -5.04 -6.47 12.83
C TRP A 62 -4.34 -7.38 11.82
N SER A 63 -5.05 -7.95 10.87
CA SER A 63 -4.42 -8.49 9.65
C SER A 63 -4.02 -7.33 8.76
N VAL A 64 -2.73 -7.00 8.69
CA VAL A 64 -2.19 -5.89 7.91
C VAL A 64 -1.56 -6.42 6.62
N LYS A 65 -2.02 -5.93 5.47
CA LYS A 65 -1.46 -6.27 4.15
C LYS A 65 -1.29 -5.03 3.28
N ARG A 66 -0.51 -5.19 2.20
CA ARG A 66 -0.43 -4.22 1.11
C ARG A 66 -0.93 -4.87 -0.17
N VAL A 67 -1.83 -4.20 -0.87
CA VAL A 67 -2.43 -4.65 -2.12
C VAL A 67 -2.38 -3.56 -3.19
N SER A 68 -2.46 -3.94 -4.46
CA SER A 68 -2.41 -3.00 -5.58
C SER A 68 -3.09 -3.56 -6.82
N LEU A 69 -3.70 -2.69 -7.63
CA LEU A 69 -4.21 -3.04 -8.97
C LEU A 69 -3.06 -3.38 -9.94
N ARG A 70 -1.89 -2.81 -9.69
CA ARG A 70 -0.63 -2.98 -10.43
C ARG A 70 0.42 -3.60 -9.49
N ASN A 71 0.16 -4.83 -9.06
CA ASN A 71 0.98 -5.49 -8.05
C ASN A 71 2.33 -5.97 -8.63
N ARG A 72 3.40 -5.75 -7.85
CA ARG A 72 4.74 -6.32 -8.12
C ARG A 72 4.89 -7.69 -7.50
N ASN A 73 4.50 -7.79 -6.23
CA ASN A 73 4.44 -9.05 -5.52
C ASN A 73 3.18 -9.81 -5.98
N PRO A 74 3.29 -11.04 -6.50
CA PRO A 74 2.14 -11.83 -6.95
C PRO A 74 1.16 -12.17 -5.81
N LYS A 75 1.57 -12.04 -4.55
CA LYS A 75 0.71 -12.23 -3.37
C LYS A 75 -0.04 -10.97 -2.93
N ALA A 76 0.25 -9.81 -3.52
CA ALA A 76 -0.35 -8.51 -3.18
C ALA A 76 -1.58 -8.18 -4.06
N VAL A 77 -2.39 -9.19 -4.34
CA VAL A 77 -3.59 -9.08 -5.18
C VAL A 77 -4.77 -8.68 -4.30
N PRO A 78 -5.52 -7.62 -4.65
CA PRO A 78 -6.68 -7.19 -3.88
C PRO A 78 -7.85 -8.17 -4.04
N ASP A 79 -8.60 -8.37 -2.96
CA ASP A 79 -9.95 -8.96 -3.04
C ASP A 79 -10.97 -7.97 -3.66
N ALA A 80 -12.23 -8.37 -3.82
CA ALA A 80 -13.25 -7.56 -4.49
C ALA A 80 -13.50 -6.20 -3.79
N TRP A 81 -13.50 -6.19 -2.46
CA TRP A 81 -13.70 -4.97 -1.67
C TRP A 81 -12.47 -4.05 -1.77
N GLU A 82 -11.28 -4.64 -1.69
CA GLU A 82 -10.01 -3.92 -1.82
C GLU A 82 -9.83 -3.33 -3.22
N ARG A 83 -10.24 -4.06 -4.27
CA ARG A 83 -10.22 -3.58 -5.66
C ARG A 83 -11.14 -2.39 -5.83
N ALA A 84 -12.39 -2.48 -5.35
CA ALA A 84 -13.34 -1.39 -5.45
C ALA A 84 -12.85 -0.12 -4.73
N ALA A 85 -12.19 -0.28 -3.58
CA ALA A 85 -11.56 0.82 -2.87
C ALA A 85 -10.37 1.43 -3.64
N LEU A 86 -9.50 0.61 -4.23
CA LEU A 86 -8.37 1.10 -5.05
C LEU A 86 -8.85 1.85 -6.30
N GLU A 87 -9.86 1.33 -6.99
CA GLU A 87 -10.45 1.99 -8.16
C GLU A 87 -11.11 3.32 -7.78
N ASP A 88 -11.73 3.40 -6.59
CA ASP A 88 -12.23 4.68 -6.06
C ASP A 88 -11.11 5.66 -5.73
N PHE A 89 -10.04 5.19 -5.10
CA PHE A 89 -8.87 6.02 -4.81
C PHE A 89 -8.21 6.54 -6.08
N ASP A 90 -8.08 5.73 -7.14
CA ASP A 90 -7.56 6.19 -8.43
C ASP A 90 -8.43 7.29 -9.03
N ARG A 91 -9.77 7.13 -9.04
CA ARG A 91 -10.69 8.17 -9.52
C ARG A 91 -10.58 9.47 -8.73
N ARG A 92 -10.55 9.38 -7.40
CA ARG A 92 -10.47 10.56 -6.51
C ARG A 92 -9.11 11.25 -6.58
N ALA A 93 -8.03 10.49 -6.70
CA ALA A 93 -6.70 11.03 -6.94
C ALA A 93 -6.60 11.75 -8.30
N ALA A 94 -7.19 11.18 -9.35
CA ALA A 94 -7.29 11.84 -10.66
C ALA A 94 -8.13 13.13 -10.62
N ALA A 95 -9.09 13.23 -9.68
CA ALA A 95 -9.81 14.46 -9.36
C ALA A 95 -9.05 15.39 -8.41
N HIS A 96 -7.75 15.16 -8.18
CA HIS A 96 -6.86 15.94 -7.31
C HIS A 96 -7.28 15.98 -5.83
N GLU A 97 -8.03 14.99 -5.36
CA GLU A 97 -8.28 14.87 -3.93
C GLU A 97 -6.98 14.55 -3.18
N PRO A 98 -6.68 15.22 -2.04
CA PRO A 98 -5.48 14.93 -1.26
C PRO A 98 -5.42 13.46 -0.85
N ALA A 99 -4.32 12.77 -1.19
CA ALA A 99 -4.14 11.35 -0.89
C ALA A 99 -4.30 11.00 0.61
N ALA A 100 -4.03 11.97 1.50
CA ALA A 100 -4.25 11.81 2.94
C ALA A 100 -5.72 11.59 3.35
N LYS A 101 -6.68 11.92 2.48
CA LYS A 101 -8.13 11.72 2.67
C LYS A 101 -8.65 10.45 1.98
N LEU A 102 -7.79 9.75 1.25
CA LEU A 102 -8.15 8.53 0.54
C LEU A 102 -8.06 7.33 1.49
N GLU A 103 -9.14 7.13 2.22
CA GLU A 103 -9.37 5.96 3.04
C GLU A 103 -10.80 5.45 2.86
N ARG A 104 -10.99 4.17 3.16
CA ARG A 104 -12.29 3.49 3.18
C ARG A 104 -12.33 2.59 4.40
N TYR A 105 -13.45 2.56 5.09
CA TYR A 105 -13.64 1.69 6.23
C TYR A 105 -15.10 1.25 6.33
N GLU A 106 -15.30 -0.02 6.65
CA GLU A 106 -16.63 -0.64 6.75
C GLU A 106 -16.61 -1.78 7.76
N ALA A 107 -17.71 -1.98 8.48
CA ALA A 107 -18.00 -3.22 9.17
C ALA A 107 -18.80 -4.12 8.22
N VAL A 108 -18.28 -5.29 7.90
CA VAL A 108 -18.90 -6.25 6.98
C VAL A 108 -19.21 -7.56 7.70
N GLN A 109 -20.13 -8.35 7.16
CA GLN A 109 -20.35 -9.73 7.61
C GLN A 109 -19.49 -10.68 6.77
N GLU A 110 -18.57 -11.41 7.42
CA GLU A 110 -17.77 -12.48 6.82
C GLU A 110 -17.97 -13.75 7.68
N ASP A 111 -18.45 -14.83 7.07
CA ASP A 111 -18.67 -16.13 7.73
C ASP A 111 -19.51 -16.05 9.03
N GLY A 112 -20.56 -15.22 9.03
CA GLY A 112 -21.46 -15.03 10.18
C GLY A 112 -20.85 -14.20 11.32
N LYS A 113 -19.72 -13.53 11.07
CA LYS A 113 -19.04 -12.65 12.03
C LYS A 113 -18.92 -11.25 11.48
N THR A 114 -19.04 -10.27 12.36
CA THR A 114 -18.71 -8.88 12.03
C THR A 114 -17.19 -8.74 11.92
N VAL A 115 -16.72 -8.27 10.77
CA VAL A 115 -15.32 -7.97 10.50
C VAL A 115 -15.19 -6.48 10.17
N TRP A 116 -14.32 -5.80 10.90
CA TRP A 116 -13.91 -4.45 10.58
C TRP A 116 -12.86 -4.48 9.47
N ARG A 117 -13.11 -3.71 8.42
CA ARG A 117 -12.19 -3.54 7.29
C ARG A 117 -11.82 -2.07 7.17
N TYR A 118 -10.54 -1.80 7.02
CA TYR A 118 -10.01 -0.46 6.84
C TYR A 118 -8.98 -0.48 5.72
N MET A 119 -8.95 0.57 4.90
CA MET A 119 -8.00 0.69 3.80
C MET A 119 -7.59 2.13 3.59
N ARG A 120 -6.29 2.34 3.33
CA ARG A 120 -5.72 3.66 3.10
C ARG A 120 -4.78 3.65 1.91
N ALA A 121 -4.96 4.63 1.02
CA ALA A 121 -4.17 4.76 -0.19
C ALA A 121 -2.68 5.02 0.10
N LEU A 122 -1.83 4.50 -0.78
CA LEU A 122 -0.38 4.73 -0.79
C LEU A 122 -0.03 5.52 -2.06
N PRO A 123 0.03 6.86 -2.01
CA PRO A 123 0.44 7.66 -3.15
C PRO A 123 1.95 7.51 -3.42
N THR A 124 2.35 7.66 -4.67
CA THR A 124 3.75 7.77 -5.07
C THR A 124 4.30 9.17 -4.82
N GLY A 125 5.52 9.24 -4.31
CA GLY A 125 6.36 10.44 -4.33
C GLY A 125 7.54 10.27 -5.30
N GLU A 126 8.39 11.29 -5.40
CA GLU A 126 9.56 11.31 -6.31
C GLU A 126 10.46 10.08 -6.15
N LEU A 127 10.80 9.73 -4.90
CA LEU A 127 11.64 8.56 -4.61
C LEU A 127 11.06 7.26 -5.16
N CYS A 128 9.72 7.14 -5.20
CA CYS A 128 9.06 5.94 -5.69
C CYS A 128 9.32 5.73 -7.19
N LEU A 129 9.50 6.81 -7.94
CA LEU A 129 9.60 6.76 -9.40
C LEU A 129 10.91 6.16 -9.89
N ALA A 130 11.94 6.08 -9.05
CA ALA A 130 13.19 5.40 -9.36
C ALA A 130 12.98 3.91 -9.75
N CYS A 131 11.92 3.28 -9.23
CA CYS A 131 11.57 1.87 -9.52
C CYS A 131 10.14 1.66 -10.00
N HIS A 132 9.27 2.66 -9.86
CA HIS A 132 7.85 2.60 -10.24
C HIS A 132 7.48 3.61 -11.34
N GLY A 133 8.40 4.47 -11.76
CA GLY A 133 8.16 5.51 -12.75
C GLY A 133 7.86 4.98 -14.16
N PRO A 134 7.73 5.89 -15.15
CA PRO A 134 7.59 5.53 -16.55
C PRO A 134 8.73 4.60 -16.98
N VAL A 135 8.40 3.53 -17.71
CA VAL A 135 9.34 2.45 -18.02
C VAL A 135 10.57 2.98 -18.75
N GLU A 136 10.37 3.93 -19.67
CA GLU A 136 11.41 4.62 -20.41
C GLU A 136 12.40 5.39 -19.52
N GLN A 137 11.96 5.84 -18.34
CA GLN A 137 12.78 6.58 -17.37
C GLN A 137 13.51 5.68 -16.37
N LEU A 138 13.17 4.39 -16.30
CA LEU A 138 13.87 3.44 -15.41
C LEU A 138 15.26 3.10 -15.98
N SER A 139 16.26 3.04 -15.09
CA SER A 139 17.62 2.68 -15.48
C SER A 139 17.69 1.24 -16.00
N PRO A 140 18.66 0.91 -16.88
CA PRO A 140 18.87 -0.47 -17.35
C PRO A 140 19.05 -1.47 -16.20
N ALA A 141 19.77 -1.09 -15.14
CA ALA A 141 20.01 -1.92 -13.96
C ALA A 141 18.71 -2.23 -13.20
N VAL A 142 17.85 -1.22 -13.00
CA VAL A 142 16.51 -1.41 -12.40
C VAL A 142 15.66 -2.33 -13.26
N LYS A 143 15.59 -2.10 -14.57
CA LYS A 143 14.82 -2.94 -15.51
C LYS A 143 15.26 -4.40 -15.44
N ALA A 144 16.57 -4.66 -15.51
CA ALA A 144 17.13 -6.00 -15.45
C ALA A 144 16.80 -6.69 -14.12
N LYS A 145 16.94 -5.96 -13.00
CA LYS A 145 16.64 -6.50 -11.67
C LYS A 145 15.15 -6.80 -11.49
N LEU A 146 14.27 -5.95 -12.00
CA LEU A 146 12.83 -6.16 -11.98
C LEU A 146 12.46 -7.40 -12.79
N ALA A 147 12.95 -7.54 -14.02
CA ALA A 147 12.69 -8.72 -14.85
C ALA A 147 13.16 -10.02 -14.20
N ALA A 148 14.31 -9.99 -13.51
CA ALA A 148 14.86 -11.17 -12.83
C ALA A 148 14.07 -11.58 -11.58
N LEU A 149 13.63 -10.62 -10.75
CA LEU A 149 12.94 -10.91 -9.49
C LEU A 149 11.41 -10.98 -9.63
N TYR A 150 10.87 -10.32 -10.64
CA TYR A 150 9.44 -10.16 -10.89
C TYR A 150 9.14 -10.24 -12.40
N PRO A 151 9.16 -11.44 -13.00
CA PRO A 151 8.86 -11.62 -14.42
C PRO A 151 7.48 -11.06 -14.83
N ASP A 152 6.51 -11.11 -13.91
CA ASP A 152 5.15 -10.61 -14.09
C ASP A 152 4.91 -9.23 -13.46
N ASP A 153 5.97 -8.41 -13.31
CA ASP A 153 5.86 -7.08 -12.69
C ASP A 153 4.87 -6.19 -13.46
N ARG A 154 3.88 -5.67 -12.72
CA ARG A 154 2.91 -4.69 -13.24
C ARG A 154 3.11 -3.30 -12.64
N ALA A 155 4.08 -3.14 -11.75
CA ALA A 155 4.21 -1.96 -10.91
C ALA A 155 5.11 -0.86 -11.49
N THR A 156 4.95 -0.51 -12.76
CA THR A 156 5.68 0.58 -13.42
C THR A 156 4.70 1.52 -14.11
N GLY A 157 5.20 2.63 -14.66
CA GLY A 157 4.36 3.62 -15.33
C GLY A 157 3.62 4.56 -14.38
N TYR A 158 4.09 4.70 -13.14
CA TYR A 158 3.53 5.66 -12.19
C TYR A 158 4.10 7.06 -12.38
N ARG A 159 3.31 8.08 -12.02
CA ARG A 159 3.71 9.48 -11.85
C ARG A 159 3.59 9.87 -10.38
N VAL A 160 4.08 11.05 -10.00
CA VAL A 160 3.90 11.57 -8.64
C VAL A 160 2.40 11.77 -8.35
N GLY A 161 1.95 11.31 -7.19
CA GLY A 161 0.55 11.42 -6.76
C GLY A 161 -0.33 10.25 -7.15
N ASP A 162 0.09 9.41 -8.10
CA ASP A 162 -0.64 8.20 -8.47
C ASP A 162 -0.75 7.23 -7.28
N ILE A 163 -1.80 6.42 -7.24
CA ILE A 163 -2.00 5.44 -6.16
C ILE A 163 -1.22 4.17 -6.47
N ARG A 164 -0.09 3.98 -5.79
CA ARG A 164 0.74 2.77 -5.90
C ARG A 164 0.00 1.52 -5.44
N GLY A 165 -0.91 1.68 -4.49
CA GLY A 165 -1.67 0.62 -3.86
C GLY A 165 -2.27 1.14 -2.57
N ALA A 166 -2.50 0.25 -1.62
CA ALA A 166 -3.03 0.62 -0.31
C ALA A 166 -2.57 -0.33 0.79
N MET A 167 -2.58 0.19 2.02
CA MET A 167 -2.59 -0.66 3.21
C MET A 167 -4.04 -1.09 3.46
N THR A 168 -4.27 -2.40 3.60
CA THR A 168 -5.57 -3.00 3.92
C THR A 168 -5.45 -3.72 5.25
N LEU A 169 -6.41 -3.47 6.13
CA LEU A 169 -6.46 -3.93 7.51
C LEU A 169 -7.79 -4.63 7.74
N LYS A 170 -7.75 -5.80 8.38
CA LYS A 170 -8.94 -6.52 8.83
C LYS A 170 -8.82 -6.97 10.28
N LYS A 171 -9.89 -6.87 11.06
CA LYS A 171 -9.96 -7.41 12.44
C LYS A 171 -11.38 -7.86 12.73
N GLN A 172 -11.54 -9.00 13.39
CA GLN A 172 -12.86 -9.42 13.84
C GLN A 172 -13.34 -8.42 14.90
N ALA A 173 -14.58 -7.95 14.79
CA ALA A 173 -15.19 -7.15 15.84
C ALA A 173 -15.31 -8.00 17.13
N PRO A 174 -15.30 -7.35 18.31
CA PRO A 174 -15.50 -8.00 19.61
C PRO A 174 -16.75 -8.88 19.66
#